data_AF-A0A4U9W8V4-F1
#
_entry.id   AF-A0A4U9W8V4-F1
#
_cell.length_a   1.000
_cell.length_b   1.000
_cell.length_c   1.000
_cell.angle_alpha   90.00
_cell.angle_beta   90.00
_cell.angle_gamma   90.00
#
_symmetry.space_group_name_H-M   'P 1'
#
loop_
_entity.id
_entity.type
_entity.pdbx_description
1 polymer ?
#
loop_
_entity_poly.entity_id
_entity_poly.type
_entity_poly.pdbx_seq_one_letter_code
_entity_poly.pdbx_strand_id
1 'polypeptide(L)'
;MEYLDERFPHPPLMPVYPVARGESRLMMLRIERNWYTLMYKIEQSNGQEAESARRQLREELLAIAPIFGQTPYFMSEEFSLVDCYLAPLLWRLPQLGIELSGAGSKELKGYMTRVFERDAFLASLTEAEREMRLQTRG
;
A
#
# COMPACT_ATOMS: atom_id res chain seq x y z
N MET A 1 -11.72 10.16 2.00
CA MET A 1 -12.21 8.78 2.17
C MET A 1 -13.17 8.65 3.35
N GLU A 2 -12.89 9.22 4.52
CA GLU A 2 -13.78 9.08 5.70
C GLU A 2 -15.25 9.46 5.45
N TYR A 3 -15.53 10.52 4.70
CA TYR A 3 -16.91 10.88 4.34
C TYR A 3 -17.68 9.75 3.65
N LEU A 4 -17.03 9.00 2.75
CA LEU A 4 -17.69 7.89 2.04
C LEU A 4 -18.00 6.73 2.98
N ASP A 5 -17.07 6.40 3.88
CA ASP A 5 -17.26 5.35 4.90
C ASP A 5 -18.39 5.72 5.88
N GLU A 6 -18.47 6.99 6.31
CA GLU A 6 -19.54 7.46 7.19
C GLU A 6 -20.90 7.56 6.46
N ARG A 7 -20.90 7.97 5.19
CA ARG A 7 -22.13 8.16 4.40
C ARG A 7 -22.70 6.85 3.85
N PHE A 8 -21.82 5.88 3.55
CA PHE A 8 -22.13 4.57 2.97
C PHE A 8 -21.44 3.47 3.80
N PRO A 9 -21.95 3.12 4.99
CA PRO A 9 -21.26 2.30 5.99
C PRO A 9 -21.17 0.80 5.66
N HIS A 10 -21.56 0.39 4.46
CA HIS A 10 -21.63 -1.01 4.06
C HIS A 10 -20.91 -1.27 2.73
N PRO A 11 -19.88 -2.14 2.72
CA PRO A 11 -19.21 -2.72 3.89
C PRO A 11 -18.40 -1.66 4.67
N PRO A 12 -18.23 -1.79 6.00
CA PRO A 12 -17.45 -0.84 6.78
C PRO A 12 -15.95 -0.94 6.42
N LEU A 13 -15.28 0.19 6.25
CA LEU A 13 -13.84 0.26 5.97
C LEU A 13 -13.04 0.87 7.13
N MET A 14 -13.71 1.30 8.21
CA MET A 14 -13.07 1.71 9.45
C MET A 14 -13.64 0.93 10.64
N PRO A 15 -12.84 0.72 11.69
CA PRO A 15 -13.34 0.13 12.93
C PRO A 15 -14.48 0.94 13.55
N VAL A 16 -15.28 0.29 14.39
CA VAL A 16 -16.33 0.95 15.17
C VAL A 16 -15.77 1.55 16.46
N TYR A 17 -14.88 0.82 17.15
CA TYR A 17 -14.35 1.25 18.44
C TYR A 17 -13.43 2.47 18.33
N PRO A 18 -13.59 3.50 19.18
CA PRO A 18 -12.82 4.75 19.07
C PRO A 18 -11.30 4.58 19.08
N VAL A 19 -10.78 3.65 19.89
CA VAL A 19 -9.33 3.38 19.97
C VAL A 19 -8.81 2.83 18.64
N ALA A 20 -9.42 1.76 18.13
CA ALA A 20 -9.05 1.16 16.84
C ALA A 20 -9.22 2.14 15.66
N ARG A 21 -10.24 3.01 15.70
CA ARG A 21 -10.38 4.11 14.72
C ARG A 21 -9.21 5.09 14.79
N GLY A 22 -8.79 5.46 16.00
CA GLY A 22 -7.64 6.33 16.22
C GLY A 22 -6.35 5.71 15.68
N GLU A 23 -6.13 4.42 15.93
CA GLU A 23 -4.99 3.67 15.41
C GLU A 23 -5.00 3.59 13.88
N SER A 24 -6.15 3.31 13.28
CA SER A 24 -6.31 3.29 11.81
C SER A 24 -5.97 4.64 11.18
N ARG A 25 -6.47 5.75 11.76
CA ARG A 25 -6.13 7.12 11.33
C ARG A 25 -4.65 7.41 11.47
N LEU A 26 -4.04 6.99 12.57
CA LEU A 26 -2.59 7.15 12.78
C LEU A 26 -1.79 6.37 11.75
N MET A 27 -2.21 5.16 11.38
CA MET A 27 -1.54 4.37 10.34
C MET A 27 -1.65 5.04 8.97
N MET A 28 -2.84 5.51 8.58
CA MET A 28 -3.01 6.26 7.33
C MET A 28 -2.08 7.48 7.26
N LEU A 29 -1.99 8.25 8.36
CA LEU A 29 -1.09 9.40 8.47
C LEU A 29 0.40 9.01 8.36
N ARG A 30 0.80 7.89 8.97
CA ARG A 30 2.18 7.39 8.90
C ARG A 30 2.54 6.92 7.50
N ILE A 31 1.64 6.23 6.81
CA ILE A 31 1.82 5.80 5.42
C ILE A 31 2.05 7.03 4.53
N GLU A 32 1.22 8.07 4.69
CA GLU A 32 1.32 9.30 3.92
C GLU A 32 2.64 10.05 4.19
N ARG A 33 3.01 10.23 5.46
CA ARG A 33 4.21 11.01 5.82
C ARG A 33 5.52 10.28 5.59
N ASN A 34 5.52 8.96 5.65
CA ASN A 34 6.75 8.19 5.52
C ASN A 34 6.89 7.70 4.08
N TRP A 35 5.95 6.92 3.59
CA TRP A 35 6.12 6.20 2.32
C TRP A 35 5.74 7.03 1.11
N TYR A 36 4.65 7.80 1.17
CA TYR A 36 4.32 8.68 0.04
C TYR A 36 5.34 9.80 -0.14
N THR A 37 5.94 10.33 0.94
CA THR A 37 7.05 11.28 0.83
C THR A 37 8.26 10.66 0.13
N LEU A 38 8.59 9.39 0.39
CA LEU A 38 9.63 8.67 -0.35
C LEU A 38 9.25 8.43 -1.81
N MET A 39 7.99 8.06 -2.09
CA MET A 39 7.48 7.91 -3.45
C MET A 39 7.64 9.21 -4.25
N TYR A 40 7.16 10.34 -3.72
CA TYR A 40 7.30 11.63 -4.40
C TYR A 40 8.76 12.02 -4.60
N LYS A 41 9.63 11.69 -3.64
CA LYS A 41 11.07 11.90 -3.76
C LYS A 41 11.69 11.08 -4.91
N ILE A 42 11.23 9.85 -5.12
CA ILE A 42 11.66 9.01 -6.26
C ILE A 42 11.19 9.61 -7.59
N GLU A 43 9.97 10.14 -7.64
CA GLU A 43 9.38 10.72 -8.85
C GLU A 43 9.97 12.09 -9.23
N GLN A 44 10.36 12.89 -8.23
CA GLN A 44 10.81 14.28 -8.44
C GLN A 44 12.34 14.43 -8.50
N SER A 45 13.09 13.54 -7.86
CA SER A 45 14.56 13.59 -7.83
C SER A 45 15.18 12.66 -8.88
N ASN A 46 16.49 12.81 -9.12
CA ASN A 46 17.26 11.93 -9.98
C ASN A 46 18.59 11.52 -9.33
N GLY A 47 19.30 10.56 -9.95
CA GLY A 47 20.59 10.07 -9.48
C GLY A 47 20.54 9.47 -8.08
N GLN A 48 21.50 9.87 -7.24
CA GLN A 48 21.73 9.27 -5.91
C GLN A 48 20.55 9.45 -4.96
N GLU A 49 19.82 10.56 -5.06
CA GLU A 49 18.74 10.89 -4.15
C GLU A 49 17.52 9.98 -4.37
N ALA A 50 17.13 9.78 -5.63
CA ALA A 50 16.07 8.85 -6.00
C ALA A 50 16.44 7.41 -5.61
N GLU A 51 17.69 7.01 -5.81
CA GLU A 51 18.15 5.67 -5.46
C GLU A 51 18.15 5.42 -3.94
N SER A 52 18.59 6.41 -3.16
CA SER A 52 18.50 6.35 -1.70
C SER A 52 17.05 6.20 -1.23
N ALA A 53 16.11 6.94 -1.85
CA ALA A 53 14.70 6.86 -1.50
C ALA A 53 14.07 5.51 -1.91
N ARG A 54 14.44 4.94 -3.08
CA ARG A 54 14.01 3.58 -3.48
C ARG A 54 14.46 2.54 -2.48
N ARG A 55 15.73 2.57 -2.09
CA ARG A 55 16.29 1.63 -1.12
C ARG A 55 15.58 1.75 0.23
N GLN A 56 15.42 2.96 0.73
CA GLN A 56 14.74 3.20 2.01
C GLN A 56 13.28 2.71 1.96
N LEU A 57 12.52 3.07 0.92
CA LEU A 57 11.13 2.65 0.79
C LEU A 57 11.02 1.12 0.72
N ARG A 58 11.91 0.46 -0.04
CA ARG A 58 11.97 -1.00 -0.10
C ARG A 58 12.24 -1.63 1.28
N GLU A 59 13.23 -1.12 2.00
CA GLU A 59 13.60 -1.62 3.34
C GLU A 59 12.44 -1.46 4.33
N GLU A 60 11.79 -0.29 4.35
CA GLU A 60 10.65 -0.02 5.23
C GLU A 60 9.44 -0.93 4.91
N LEU A 61 9.15 -1.16 3.62
CA LEU A 61 8.09 -2.08 3.21
C LEU A 61 8.40 -3.54 3.57
N LEU A 62 9.66 -3.97 3.48
CA LEU A 62 10.05 -5.32 3.91
C LEU A 62 10.05 -5.46 5.44
N ALA A 63 10.33 -4.38 6.18
CA ALA A 63 10.32 -4.41 7.64
C ALA A 63 8.92 -4.66 8.23
N ILE A 64 7.85 -4.23 7.55
CA ILE A 64 6.46 -4.50 7.96
C ILE A 64 5.95 -5.88 7.54
N ALA A 65 6.69 -6.62 6.71
CA ALA A 65 6.23 -7.89 6.15
C ALA A 65 5.76 -8.93 7.19
N PRO A 66 6.37 -9.07 8.39
CA PRO A 66 5.91 -10.01 9.41
C PRO A 66 4.47 -9.77 9.89
N ILE A 67 3.92 -8.56 9.71
CA ILE A 67 2.52 -8.25 10.04
C ILE A 67 1.57 -9.11 9.20
N PHE A 68 1.88 -9.30 7.92
CA PHE A 68 1.02 -10.09 7.01
C PHE A 68 1.09 -11.60 7.25
N GLY A 69 1.99 -12.05 8.12
CA GLY A 69 1.99 -13.41 8.66
C GLY A 69 1.03 -13.59 9.84
N GLN A 70 0.63 -12.50 10.49
CA GLN A 70 -0.28 -12.49 11.64
C GLN A 70 -1.72 -12.18 11.23
N THR A 71 -1.91 -11.16 10.39
CA THR A 71 -3.22 -10.73 9.90
C THR A 71 -3.24 -10.68 8.37
N PRO A 72 -4.36 -11.01 7.70
CA PRO A 72 -4.46 -11.04 6.24
C PRO A 72 -4.38 -9.64 5.58
N TYR A 73 -4.74 -8.59 6.31
CA TYR A 73 -4.66 -7.19 5.90
C TYR A 73 -3.76 -6.39 6.87
N PHE A 74 -3.48 -5.12 6.56
CA PHE A 74 -2.52 -4.34 7.34
C PHE A 74 -3.01 -4.08 8.78
N MET A 75 -2.51 -4.88 9.73
CA MET A 75 -2.88 -4.88 11.15
C MET A 75 -4.39 -5.14 11.40
N SER A 76 -5.07 -5.84 10.50
CA SER A 76 -6.51 -6.10 10.56
C SER A 76 -6.89 -7.43 9.92
N GLU A 77 -7.92 -8.10 10.46
CA GLU A 77 -8.54 -9.30 9.88
C GLU A 77 -9.42 -8.98 8.66
N GLU A 78 -9.90 -7.74 8.58
CA GLU A 78 -10.77 -7.25 7.51
C GLU A 78 -10.11 -6.12 6.72
N PHE A 79 -10.46 -6.02 5.44
CA PHE A 79 -9.98 -4.96 4.55
C PHE A 79 -10.50 -3.60 5.02
N SER A 80 -9.61 -2.61 5.10
CA SER A 80 -9.90 -1.29 5.68
C SER A 80 -9.41 -0.13 4.80
N LEU A 81 -9.71 1.10 5.21
CA LEU A 81 -9.14 2.29 4.57
C LEU A 81 -7.60 2.32 4.64
N VAL A 82 -6.98 1.69 5.64
CA VAL A 82 -5.52 1.62 5.71
C VAL A 82 -4.95 0.85 4.52
N ASP A 83 -5.62 -0.22 4.10
CA ASP A 83 -5.28 -0.96 2.89
C ASP A 83 -5.53 -0.14 1.62
N CYS A 84 -6.57 0.71 1.60
CA CYS A 84 -6.80 1.66 0.49
C CYS A 84 -5.67 2.70 0.36
N TYR A 85 -4.96 3.05 1.44
CA TYR A 85 -3.76 3.88 1.36
C TYR A 85 -2.54 3.09 0.87
N LEU A 86 -2.41 1.83 1.28
CA LEU A 86 -1.22 1.04 0.97
C LEU A 86 -1.26 0.44 -0.45
N ALA A 87 -2.41 -0.04 -0.91
CA ALA A 87 -2.53 -0.76 -2.18
C ALA A 87 -2.08 0.06 -3.41
N PRO A 88 -2.47 1.34 -3.58
CA PRO A 88 -2.04 2.14 -4.73
C PRO A 88 -0.53 2.38 -4.78
N LEU A 89 0.11 2.54 -3.61
CA LEU A 89 1.56 2.64 -3.50
C LEU A 89 2.24 1.33 -3.93
N LEU A 90 1.77 0.19 -3.40
CA LEU A 90 2.31 -1.13 -3.76
C LEU A 90 2.10 -1.46 -5.24
N TRP A 91 1.01 -0.98 -5.84
CA TRP A 91 0.75 -1.16 -7.26
C TRP A 91 1.84 -0.53 -8.13
N ARG A 92 2.32 0.66 -7.73
CA ARG A 92 3.28 1.51 -8.45
C ARG A 92 4.75 1.09 -8.29
N LEU A 93 5.09 0.15 -7.40
CA LEU A 93 6.48 -0.26 -7.16
C LEU A 93 7.30 -0.54 -8.43
N PRO A 94 6.78 -1.23 -9.48
CA PRO A 94 7.53 -1.44 -10.70
C PRO A 94 7.92 -0.14 -11.42
N GLN A 95 7.01 0.84 -11.46
CA GLN A 95 7.26 2.16 -12.06
C GLN A 95 8.26 2.97 -11.23
N LEU A 96 8.29 2.76 -9.92
CA LEU A 96 9.29 3.35 -9.02
C LEU A 96 10.66 2.67 -9.13
N GLY A 97 10.80 1.59 -9.92
CA GLY A 97 12.03 0.81 -10.00
C GLY A 97 12.33 0.00 -8.73
N ILE A 98 11.30 -0.35 -7.95
CA ILE A 98 11.45 -1.12 -6.72
C ILE A 98 11.02 -2.56 -6.94
N GLU A 99 11.96 -3.48 -6.76
CA GLU A 99 11.70 -4.91 -6.72
C GLU A 99 11.78 -5.44 -5.28
N LEU A 100 10.72 -6.15 -4.86
CA LEU A 100 10.67 -6.81 -3.56
C LEU A 100 11.38 -8.18 -3.62
N SER A 101 12.58 -8.23 -3.06
CA SER A 101 13.35 -9.47 -2.87
C SER A 101 13.98 -9.53 -1.47
N GLY A 102 14.30 -10.75 -1.01
CA GLY A 102 14.84 -11.01 0.33
C GLY A 102 13.78 -11.46 1.35
N ALA A 103 14.15 -11.44 2.63
CA ALA A 103 13.26 -11.80 3.73
C ALA A 103 12.02 -10.86 3.77
N GLY A 104 10.85 -11.41 4.06
CA GLY A 104 9.59 -10.65 4.07
C GLY A 104 8.94 -10.44 2.69
N SER A 105 9.68 -10.67 1.60
CA SER A 105 9.12 -10.43 0.25
C SER A 105 7.96 -11.37 -0.09
N LYS A 106 7.94 -12.60 0.44
CA LYS A 106 6.87 -13.57 0.20
C LYS A 106 5.57 -13.14 0.86
N GLU A 107 5.65 -12.72 2.12
CA GLU A 107 4.52 -12.28 2.93
C GLU A 107 3.91 -11.02 2.33
N LEU A 108 4.74 -10.03 1.99
CA LEU A 108 4.28 -8.79 1.35
C LEU A 108 3.69 -9.05 -0.05
N LYS A 109 4.31 -9.93 -0.87
CA LYS A 109 3.73 -10.33 -2.17
C LYS A 109 2.39 -11.06 -1.98
N GLY A 110 2.25 -11.89 -0.95
CA GLY A 110 0.99 -12.55 -0.62
C GLY A 110 -0.13 -11.55 -0.29
N TYR A 111 0.18 -10.52 0.50
CA TYR A 111 -0.73 -9.40 0.76
C TYR A 111 -1.09 -8.64 -0.53
N MET A 112 -0.10 -8.30 -1.35
CA MET A 112 -0.30 -7.63 -2.64
C MET A 112 -1.25 -8.41 -3.54
N THR A 113 -1.03 -9.72 -3.72
CA THR A 113 -1.92 -10.58 -4.52
C THR A 113 -3.35 -10.54 -3.96
N ARG A 114 -3.52 -10.73 -2.65
CA ARG A 114 -4.84 -10.72 -2.01
C ARG A 114 -5.60 -9.42 -2.23
N VAL A 115 -4.91 -8.28 -2.17
CA VAL A 115 -5.55 -6.96 -2.34
C VAL A 115 -5.81 -6.66 -3.81
N PHE A 116 -4.88 -6.98 -4.70
CA PHE A 116 -5.01 -6.67 -6.13
C PHE A 116 -6.04 -7.53 -6.86
N GLU A 117 -6.36 -8.72 -6.35
CA GLU A 117 -7.39 -9.60 -6.90
C GLU A 117 -8.81 -9.21 -6.45
N ARG A 118 -8.98 -8.22 -5.57
CA ARG A 118 -10.31 -7.75 -5.15
C ARG A 118 -11.02 -7.04 -6.30
N ASP A 119 -12.30 -7.37 -6.51
CA ASP A 119 -13.15 -6.72 -7.52
C ASP A 119 -13.11 -5.19 -7.42
N ALA A 120 -13.20 -4.66 -6.19
CA ALA A 120 -13.14 -3.23 -5.93
C ALA A 120 -11.80 -2.59 -6.36
N PHE A 121 -10.68 -3.32 -6.21
CA PHE A 121 -9.38 -2.83 -6.66
C PHE A 121 -9.30 -2.84 -8.19
N LEU A 122 -9.65 -3.97 -8.83
CA LEU A 122 -9.64 -4.09 -10.30
C LEU A 122 -10.56 -3.07 -10.99
N ALA A 123 -11.73 -2.80 -10.40
CA ALA A 123 -12.66 -1.79 -10.88
C ALA A 123 -12.18 -0.35 -10.65
N SER A 124 -11.32 -0.13 -9.64
CA SER A 124 -10.76 1.20 -9.35
C SER A 124 -9.63 1.62 -10.31
N LEU A 125 -8.95 0.65 -10.93
CA LEU A 125 -7.81 0.91 -11.81
C LEU A 125 -8.24 1.61 -13.09
N THR A 126 -7.62 2.76 -13.37
CA THR A 126 -7.67 3.40 -14.68
C THR A 126 -6.87 2.62 -15.72
N GLU A 127 -7.11 2.85 -17.01
CA GLU A 127 -6.35 2.17 -18.07
C GLU A 127 -4.84 2.45 -17.97
N ALA A 128 -4.46 3.71 -17.71
CA ALA A 128 -3.07 4.08 -17.49
C ALA A 128 -2.43 3.32 -16.32
N GLU A 129 -3.17 3.08 -15.23
CA GLU A 129 -2.66 2.31 -14.10
C GLU A 129 -2.55 0.81 -14.41
N ARG A 130 -3.42 0.25 -15.25
CA ARG A 130 -3.30 -1.14 -15.71
C ARG A 130 -2.04 -1.35 -16.53
N GLU A 131 -1.74 -0.41 -17.43
CA GLU A 131 -0.55 -0.44 -18.27
C GLU A 131 0.75 -0.44 -17.47
N MET A 132 0.76 0.16 -16.27
CA MET A 132 1.94 0.20 -15.39
C MET A 132 2.54 -1.18 -15.11
N ARG A 133 1.71 -2.24 -15.12
CA ARG A 133 2.14 -3.63 -14.86
C ARG A 133 2.14 -4.53 -16.09
N LEU A 134 1.58 -4.07 -17.21
CA LEU A 134 1.75 -4.76 -18.50
C LEU A 134 3.15 -4.52 -19.06
N GLN A 135 3.69 -3.30 -18.91
CA GLN A 135 5.02 -2.93 -19.40
C GLN A 135 6.17 -3.64 -18.66
N THR A 136 5.96 -4.07 -17.41
CA THR A 136 6.98 -4.82 -16.64
C THR A 136 7.08 -6.30 -17.03
N ARG A 137 6.16 -6.82 -17.86
CA ARG A 137 6.12 -8.24 -18.28
C ARG A 137 6.74 -8.50 -19.68
N GLY A 138 7.28 -7.47 -20.33
CA GLY A 138 8.04 -7.57 -21.58
C GLY A 138 9.53 -7.42 -21.34
#